data_AF-D2A4D4-F1
#
_entry.id   AF-D2A4D4-F1
#
_cell.length_a   1.000
_cell.length_b   1.000
_cell.length_c   1.000
_cell.angle_alpha   90.00
_cell.angle_beta   90.00
_cell.angle_gamma   90.00
#
_symmetry.space_group_name_H-M   'P 1'
#
loop_
_entity.id
_entity.type
_entity.pdbx_description
1 polymer ?
#
loop_
_entity_poly.entity_id
_entity_poly.type
_entity_poly.pdbx_seq_one_letter_code
_entity_poly.pdbx_strand_id
1 'polypeptide(L)'
;MTTAPVLQRFNPNKDCELRVDASLKGLGAVFLHPIAYISRSVTKNERNFVITELECLGFVWSLSYLRHLVYGRHVKNVTDHNAISG
;
A
#
# COMPACT_ATOMS: atom_id res chain seq x y z
N MET A 1 3.56 22.89 -7.89
CA MET A 1 4.21 22.15 -8.98
C MET A 1 3.70 20.72 -8.95
N THR A 2 2.59 20.44 -9.62
CA THR A 2 1.95 19.11 -9.62
C THR A 2 2.57 18.28 -10.74
N THR A 3 3.81 17.85 -10.56
CA THR A 3 4.47 16.96 -11.53
C THR A 3 3.84 15.57 -11.36
N ALA A 4 3.03 15.15 -12.33
CA ALA A 4 2.50 13.79 -12.34
C ALA A 4 3.67 12.79 -12.24
N PRO A 5 3.61 11.81 -11.32
CA PRO A 5 4.69 10.85 -11.18
C PRO A 5 4.85 10.12 -12.52
N VAL A 6 6.01 10.29 -13.15
CA VAL A 6 6.32 9.65 -14.41
C VAL A 6 6.32 8.14 -14.16
N LEU A 7 5.47 7.41 -14.88
CA LEU A 7 5.37 5.95 -14.78
C LEU A 7 6.75 5.35 -15.12
N GLN A 8 7.54 5.05 -14.10
CA GLN A 8 8.89 4.55 -14.29
C GLN A 8 8.86 3.07 -14.64
N ARG A 9 9.68 2.70 -15.64
CA ARG A 9 9.87 1.31 -16.04
C ARG A 9 10.38 0.50 -14.85
N PHE A 10 9.71 -0.63 -14.59
CA PHE A 10 10.03 -1.58 -13.53
C PHE A 10 11.52 -1.95 -13.55
N ASN A 11 12.21 -1.76 -12.42
CA ASN A 11 13.62 -2.11 -12.26
C ASN A 11 13.74 -3.30 -11.29
N PRO A 12 14.31 -4.45 -11.73
CA PRO A 12 14.52 -5.61 -10.87
C PRO A 12 15.42 -5.42 -9.65
N ASN A 13 16.34 -4.46 -9.72
CA ASN A 13 17.41 -4.28 -8.75
C ASN A 13 17.10 -3.21 -7.71
N LYS A 14 15.88 -2.66 -7.70
CA LYS A 14 15.45 -1.68 -6.72
C LYS A 14 14.48 -2.33 -5.73
N ASP A 15 14.67 -2.01 -4.46
CA ASP A 15 13.70 -2.32 -3.42
C ASP A 15 12.33 -1.78 -3.79
N CYS A 16 11.35 -2.66 -3.76
CA CYS A 16 9.96 -2.32 -3.96
C CYS A 16 9.37 -1.95 -2.60
N GLU A 17 8.87 -0.74 -2.45
CA GLU A 17 8.27 -0.27 -1.21
C GLU A 17 6.76 -0.17 -1.40
N LEU A 18 6.00 -0.85 -0.55
CA LEU A 18 4.55 -0.78 -0.51
C LEU A 18 4.16 0.02 0.73
N ARG A 19 3.61 1.21 0.52
CA ARG A 19 3.01 2.01 1.59
C ARG A 19 1.51 1.85 1.60
N VAL A 20 0.94 1.64 2.77
CA VAL A 20 -0.50 1.50 2.97
C VAL A 20 -0.93 2.58 3.96
N ASP A 21 -1.98 3.29 3.58
CA ASP A 21 -2.66 4.27 4.41
C ASP A 21 -4.12 3.81 4.55
N ALA A 22 -4.57 3.64 5.78
CA ALA A 22 -5.93 3.22 6.07
C ALA A 22 -6.64 4.25 6.91
N SER A 23 -7.85 4.61 6.46
CA SER A 23 -8.74 5.49 7.19
C SER A 23 -10.15 4.90 7.22
N LEU A 24 -10.98 5.36 8.15
CA LEU A 24 -12.39 4.98 8.23
C LEU A 24 -13.20 5.36 6.96
N LYS A 25 -12.63 6.20 6.09
CA LYS A 25 -13.24 6.63 4.82
C LYS A 25 -12.74 5.82 3.62
N GLY A 26 -11.47 5.44 3.60
CA GLY A 26 -10.86 4.71 2.48
C GLY A 26 -9.54 4.04 2.85
N LEU A 27 -9.21 3.00 2.08
CA LEU A 27 -7.91 2.34 2.07
C LEU A 27 -7.14 2.82 0.84
N GLY A 28 -5.93 3.30 1.03
CA GLY A 28 -5.00 3.64 -0.02
C GLY A 28 -3.73 2.81 0.10
N ALA A 29 -3.12 2.48 -1.03
CA ALA A 29 -1.75 2.02 -1.06
C ALA A 29 -1.01 2.57 -2.26
N VAL A 30 0.26 2.88 -2.04
CA VAL A 30 1.20 3.28 -3.07
C VAL A 30 2.34 2.28 -3.11
N PHE A 31 2.54 1.71 -4.29
CA PHE A 31 3.69 0.92 -4.62
C PHE A 31 4.72 1.82 -5.28
N LEU A 32 5.93 1.84 -4.73
CA LEU A 32 7.04 2.64 -5.21
C LEU A 32 8.01 1.71 -5.94
N HIS A 33 8.32 2.08 -7.19
CA HIS A 33 9.20 1.36 -8.11
C HIS A 33 8.75 -0.06 -8.49
N PRO A 34 7.82 -0.20 -9.45
CA PRO A 34 7.16 0.82 -10.27
C PRO A 34 6.13 1.61 -9.47
N ILE A 35 5.89 2.86 -9.89
CA ILE A 35 4.91 3.73 -9.23
C ILE A 35 3.51 3.26 -9.61
N ALA A 36 2.79 2.64 -8.67
CA ALA A 36 1.38 2.28 -8.81
C ALA A 36 0.58 2.79 -7.61
N TYR A 37 -0.56 3.42 -7.88
CA TYR A 37 -1.49 3.88 -6.86
C TYR A 37 -2.74 3.02 -6.92
N ILE A 38 -3.13 2.45 -5.79
CA ILE A 38 -4.35 1.68 -5.65
C ILE A 38 -5.12 2.21 -4.45
N SER A 39 -6.42 2.38 -4.60
CA SER A 39 -7.27 2.81 -3.50
C SER A 39 -8.65 2.20 -3.64
N ARG A 40 -9.30 1.98 -2.50
CA ARG A 40 -10.65 1.45 -2.43
C ARG A 40 -11.38 2.06 -1.24
N SER A 41 -12.70 2.18 -1.36
CA SER A 41 -13.54 2.59 -0.23
C SER A 41 -13.67 1.45 0.78
N VAL A 42 -13.72 1.81 2.06
CA VAL A 42 -13.96 0.85 3.15
C VAL A 42 -15.44 0.46 3.15
N THR A 43 -15.71 -0.85 3.15
CA THR A 43 -17.10 -1.35 3.21
C THR A 43 -17.70 -1.11 4.60
N LYS A 44 -19.04 -1.15 4.72
CA LYS A 44 -19.73 -0.95 6.01
C LYS A 44 -19.25 -1.93 7.09
N ASN A 45 -18.92 -3.16 6.70
CA ASN A 45 -18.39 -4.17 7.62
C ASN A 45 -16.97 -3.82 8.09
N GLU A 46 -16.14 -3.29 7.20
CA GLU A 46 -14.76 -2.94 7.50
C GLU A 46 -14.64 -1.67 8.35
N ARG A 47 -15.67 -0.80 8.37
CA ARG A 47 -15.69 0.39 9.25
C ARG A 47 -15.70 0.09 10.74
N ASN A 48 -16.04 -1.15 11.13
CA ASN A 48 -16.01 -1.57 12.53
C ASN A 48 -14.63 -2.09 12.97
N PHE A 49 -13.68 -2.26 12.05
CA PHE A 49 -12.31 -2.67 12.38
C PHE A 49 -11.50 -1.51 12.97
N VAL A 50 -10.53 -1.83 13.83
CA VAL A 50 -9.57 -0.83 14.29
C VAL A 50 -8.63 -0.42 13.15
N ILE A 51 -8.02 0.77 13.26
CA ILE A 51 -7.15 1.33 12.21
C ILE A 51 -6.03 0.33 11.83
N THR A 52 -5.43 -0.35 12.80
CA THR A 52 -4.39 -1.36 12.57
C THR A 52 -4.88 -2.56 11.77
N GLU A 53 -6.12 -3.02 12.01
CA GLU A 53 -6.73 -4.11 11.23
C GLU A 53 -7.02 -3.65 9.79
N LEU A 54 -7.47 -2.40 9.62
CA LEU A 54 -7.68 -1.81 8.31
C LEU A 54 -6.38 -1.66 7.52
N GLU A 55 -5.28 -1.27 8.17
CA GLU A 55 -3.96 -1.23 7.52
C GLU A 55 -3.47 -2.62 7.10
N CYS A 56 -3.62 -3.62 7.97
CA CYS A 56 -3.28 -4.99 7.64
C CYS A 56 -4.12 -5.51 6.45
N LEU A 57 -5.42 -5.24 6.47
CA LEU A 57 -6.33 -5.58 5.37
C LEU A 57 -5.95 -4.84 4.08
N GLY A 58 -5.61 -3.55 4.18
CA GLY A 58 -5.10 -2.76 3.08
C GLY A 58 -3.82 -3.33 2.49
N PHE A 59 -2.90 -3.80 3.32
CA PHE A 59 -1.64 -4.42 2.90
C PHE A 59 -1.85 -5.76 2.20
N VAL A 60 -2.62 -6.67 2.80
CA VAL A 60 -2.93 -7.98 2.19
C VAL A 60 -3.67 -7.80 0.86
N TRP A 61 -4.64 -6.88 0.82
CA TRP A 61 -5.36 -6.55 -0.41
C TRP A 61 -4.41 -6.00 -1.47
N SER A 62 -3.50 -5.10 -1.10
CA SER A 62 -2.54 -4.47 -1.99
C SER A 62 -1.55 -5.48 -2.58
N LEU A 63 -1.04 -6.41 -1.76
CA LEU A 63 -0.19 -7.51 -2.22
C LEU A 63 -0.94 -8.43 -3.19
N SER A 64 -2.22 -8.72 -2.91
CA SER A 64 -3.04 -9.54 -3.80
C SER A 64 -3.31 -8.83 -5.14
N TYR A 65 -3.58 -7.52 -5.10
CA TYR A 65 -3.85 -6.72 -6.30
C TYR A 65 -2.60 -6.56 -7.17
N LEU A 66 -1.47 -6.27 -6.52
CA LEU A 66 -0.16 -6.07 -7.17
C LEU A 66 0.61 -7.38 -7.29
N ARG A 67 -0.03 -8.55 -7.11
CA ARG A 67 0.63 -9.86 -7.13
C ARG A 67 1.50 -10.04 -8.36
N HIS A 68 1.05 -9.57 -9.52
CA HIS A 68 1.81 -9.60 -10.77
C HIS A 68 3.12 -8.79 -10.75
N LEU A 69 3.25 -7.78 -9.88
CA LEU A 69 4.45 -6.96 -9.69
C LEU A 69 5.33 -7.45 -8.54
N VAL A 70 4.73 -7.98 -7.47
CA VAL A 70 5.45 -8.38 -6.24
C VAL A 70 5.84 -9.85 -6.19
N TYR A 71 5.33 -10.70 -7.09
CA TYR A 71 5.59 -12.14 -7.08
C TYR A 71 7.10 -12.44 -7.18
N GLY A 72 7.62 -13.19 -6.21
CA GLY A 72 9.03 -13.60 -6.15
C GLY A 72 10.00 -12.51 -5.69
N ARG A 73 9.53 -11.47 -5.00
CA ARG A 73 10.36 -10.33 -4.56
C ARG A 73 10.18 -9.99 -3.10
N HIS A 74 11.23 -9.40 -2.53
CA HIS A 74 11.14 -8.72 -1.25
C HIS A 74 10.43 -7.38 -1.43
N VAL A 75 9.28 -7.24 -0.77
CA VAL A 75 8.54 -5.99 -0.70
C VAL A 75 8.68 -5.46 0.71
N LYS A 76 9.19 -4.23 0.83
CA LYS A 76 9.24 -3.55 2.11
C LYS A 76 7.85 -2.97 2.40
N ASN A 77 7.25 -3.41 3.50
CA ASN A 77 6.04 -2.80 4.02
C ASN A 77 6.41 -1.53 4.78
N VAL A 78 5.78 -0.40 4.44
CA VAL A 78 5.91 0.87 5.15
C VAL A 78 4.50 1.39 5.44
N THR A 79 3.94 1.01 6.58
CA THR A 79 2.67 1.56 7.10
C THR A 79 2.95 2.85 7.87
N ASP A 80 2.12 3.88 7.70
CA ASP A 80 2.27 5.16 8.41
C ASP A 80 1.92 5.04 9.90
N HIS A 81 1.26 3.95 10.32
CA HIS A 81 1.22 3.56 11.71
C HIS A 81 2.60 3.05 12.15
N ASN A 82 3.49 3.99 12.44
CA ASN A 82 4.47 3.82 13.49
C ASN A 82 3.68 3.33 14.72
N ALA A 83 3.74 2.03 14.99
CA ALA A 83 3.64 1.56 16.36
C ALA A 83 4.74 2.33 17.09
N ILE A 84 4.34 3.39 17.79
CA ILE A 84 5.16 4.20 18.67
C ILE A 84 6.22 3.30 19.33
N SER A 85 7.47 3.41 18.91
CA SER A 85 8.58 2.91 19.71
C SER A 85 8.58 3.80 20.94
N GLY A 86 8.15 3.22 22.07
CA GLY A 86 8.60 3.71 23.37
C GLY A 86 10.12 3.61 23.49
#